data_AF-A0A538JT04-F1
#
_entry.id   AF-A0A538JT04-F1
#
_cell.length_a   1.000
_cell.length_b   1.000
_cell.length_c   1.000
_cell.angle_alpha   90.00
_cell.angle_beta   90.00
_cell.angle_gamma   90.00
#
_symmetry.space_group_name_H-M   'P 1'
#
loop_
_entity.id
_entity.type
_entity.pdbx_description
1 polymer ?
#
loop_
_entity_poly.entity_id
_entity_poly.type
_entity_poly.pdbx_seq_one_letter_code
_entity_poly.pdbx_strand_id
1 'polypeptide(L)'
;MLTDEPLLRPEQGERFVDQLWSEQSEGFAACAFGREPYYDDHGKFSHRRWEEKQYRWPGERSRLLTDALGIATHGGDSYVCPLLMSEPRRRQEHALPGRFAWADIDGELGDRQAKLIARLVRGDSFLVSSGRGVHVYVALD
;
A
#
# COMPACT_ATOMS: atom_id res chain seq x y z
N MET A 1 -22.67 -21.38 4.14
CA MET A 1 -21.87 -20.60 5.10
C MET A 1 -20.46 -20.51 4.51
N LEU A 2 -20.21 -19.52 3.66
CA LEU A 2 -18.89 -19.28 3.08
C LEU A 2 -18.15 -18.38 4.05
N THR A 3 -17.05 -18.87 4.60
CA THR A 3 -16.13 -18.08 5.42
C THR A 3 -15.37 -17.16 4.47
N ASP A 4 -15.69 -15.86 4.48
CA ASP A 4 -14.97 -14.79 3.78
C ASP A 4 -13.60 -14.53 4.44
N GLU A 5 -12.76 -15.57 4.54
CA GLU A 5 -11.34 -15.37 4.80
C GLU A 5 -10.77 -14.70 3.53
N PRO A 6 -10.19 -13.50 3.61
CA PRO A 6 -9.57 -12.88 2.43
C PRO A 6 -8.45 -13.79 1.96
N LEU A 7 -8.66 -14.43 0.81
CA LEU A 7 -7.63 -15.22 0.15
C LEU A 7 -6.43 -14.31 -0.08
N LEU A 8 -5.32 -14.60 0.61
CA LEU A 8 -4.04 -13.99 0.33
C LEU A 8 -3.67 -14.35 -1.11
N ARG A 9 -3.50 -13.32 -1.94
CA ARG A 9 -3.08 -13.45 -3.34
C ARG A 9 -1.71 -12.81 -3.48
N PRO A 10 -0.62 -13.56 -3.26
CA PRO A 10 0.76 -13.05 -3.36
C PRO A 10 1.01 -12.25 -4.64
N GLU A 11 0.49 -12.74 -5.76
CA GLU A 11 0.55 -12.09 -7.07
C GLU A 11 0.01 -10.65 -7.10
N GLN A 12 -0.95 -10.30 -6.24
CA GLN A 12 -1.50 -8.95 -6.16
C GLN A 12 -0.54 -8.01 -5.43
N GLY A 13 0.09 -8.49 -4.36
CA GLY A 13 1.12 -7.74 -3.64
C GLY A 13 2.33 -7.48 -4.55
N GLU A 14 2.74 -8.48 -5.31
CA GLU A 14 3.81 -8.36 -6.31
C GLU A 14 3.47 -7.33 -7.38
N ARG A 15 2.32 -7.46 -8.03
CA ARG A 15 1.87 -6.50 -9.04
C ARG A 15 1.78 -5.09 -8.48
N PHE A 16 1.33 -4.93 -7.25
CA PHE A 16 1.19 -3.62 -6.62
C PHE A 16 2.54 -2.92 -6.44
N VAL A 17 3.53 -3.58 -5.83
CA VAL A 17 4.86 -2.96 -5.63
C VAL A 17 5.60 -2.75 -6.95
N ASP A 18 5.45 -3.67 -7.90
CA ASP A 18 6.05 -3.53 -9.23
C ASP A 18 5.39 -2.39 -10.00
N GLN A 19 4.07 -2.22 -9.91
CA GLN A 19 3.38 -1.12 -10.58
C GLN A 19 3.83 0.22 -10.00
N LEU A 20 3.97 0.33 -8.67
CA LEU A 20 4.45 1.55 -8.01
C LEU A 20 5.87 1.95 -8.45
N TRP A 21 6.78 0.98 -8.62
CA TRP A 21 8.23 1.26 -8.71
C TRP A 21 8.94 0.66 -9.93
N SER A 22 8.19 0.20 -10.94
CA SER A 22 8.73 -0.45 -12.16
C SER A 22 9.81 0.34 -12.89
N GLU A 23 9.75 1.68 -12.84
CA GLU A 23 10.68 2.57 -13.53
C GLU A 23 11.87 3.00 -12.66
N GLN A 24 11.88 2.61 -11.37
CA GLN A 24 12.91 3.01 -10.43
C GLN A 24 14.02 1.96 -10.36
N SER A 25 15.24 2.37 -10.69
CA SER A 25 16.42 1.51 -10.61
C SER A 25 17.01 1.41 -9.21
N GLU A 26 16.71 2.38 -8.33
CA GLU A 26 17.25 2.44 -6.97
C GLU A 26 16.31 3.17 -6.00
N GLY A 27 16.58 2.99 -4.70
CA GLY A 27 15.88 3.65 -3.61
C GLY A 27 15.58 2.69 -2.46
N PHE A 28 14.85 3.18 -1.48
CA PHE A 28 14.43 2.42 -0.31
C PHE A 28 12.91 2.42 -0.21
N ALA A 29 12.32 1.22 -0.24
CA ALA A 29 10.92 1.00 0.04
C ALA A 29 10.69 1.10 1.56
N ALA A 30 10.03 2.17 2.00
CA ALA A 30 9.66 2.35 3.39
C ALA A 30 8.33 1.64 3.67
N CYS A 31 8.40 0.58 4.48
CA CYS A 31 7.27 -0.27 4.85
C CYS A 31 7.00 -0.19 6.35
N ALA A 32 5.78 -0.52 6.74
CA ALA A 32 5.42 -0.75 8.12
C ALA A 32 4.53 -1.97 8.28
N PHE A 33 4.65 -2.64 9.41
CA PHE A 33 3.99 -3.91 9.70
C PHE A 33 3.29 -3.82 11.04
N GLY A 34 1.97 -3.89 11.01
CA GLY A 34 1.10 -3.92 12.18
C GLY A 34 0.72 -5.36 12.53
N ARG A 35 0.81 -5.73 13.80
CA ARG A 35 0.32 -7.03 14.31
C ARG A 35 -0.63 -6.82 15.48
N GLU A 36 -1.53 -7.79 15.66
CA GLU A 36 -2.54 -7.78 16.72
C GLU A 36 -3.41 -6.51 16.61
N PRO A 37 -4.19 -6.37 15.51
CA PRO A 37 -5.02 -5.20 15.29
C PRO A 37 -6.10 -5.08 16.38
N TYR A 38 -6.41 -3.86 16.79
CA TYR A 38 -7.46 -3.57 17.76
C TYR A 38 -8.10 -2.20 17.48
N TYR A 39 -9.31 -2.02 18.01
CA TYR A 39 -9.93 -0.70 18.15
C TYR A 39 -9.80 -0.26 19.60
N ASP A 40 -9.37 0.98 19.84
CA ASP A 40 -9.34 1.55 21.19
C ASP A 40 -10.75 1.95 21.65
N ASP A 41 -10.86 2.43 22.90
CA ASP A 41 -12.13 2.84 23.51
C ASP A 41 -12.79 4.05 22.80
N HIS A 42 -12.07 4.73 21.92
CA HIS A 42 -12.56 5.81 21.08
C HIS A 42 -12.90 5.35 19.65
N GLY A 43 -12.81 4.05 19.37
CA GLY A 43 -13.08 3.48 18.06
C GLY A 43 -11.96 3.72 17.03
N LYS A 44 -10.77 4.13 17.44
CA LYS A 44 -9.61 4.30 16.55
C LYS A 44 -8.93 2.96 16.33
N PHE A 45 -8.68 2.63 15.07
CA PHE A 45 -7.93 1.44 14.68
C PHE A 45 -6.43 1.60 14.95
N SER A 46 -5.80 0.56 15.49
CA SER A 46 -4.37 0.53 15.83
C SER A 46 -3.85 -0.92 15.91
N HIS A 47 -2.56 -1.08 16.15
CA HIS A 47 -1.88 -2.36 16.33
C HIS A 47 -1.13 -2.39 17.65
N ARG A 48 -1.11 -3.53 18.35
CA ARG A 48 -0.33 -3.66 19.59
C ARG A 48 1.18 -3.67 19.33
N ARG A 49 1.58 -4.14 18.15
CA ARG A 49 2.97 -4.14 17.71
C ARG A 49 3.07 -3.48 16.34
N TRP A 50 3.99 -2.53 16.24
CA TRP A 50 4.28 -1.77 15.04
C TRP A 50 5.78 -1.86 14.75
N GLU A 51 6.14 -2.25 13.54
CA GLU A 51 7.52 -2.33 13.08
C GLU A 51 7.67 -1.58 11.77
N GLU A 52 8.62 -0.65 11.70
CA GLU A 52 8.98 0.03 10.45
C GLU A 52 10.26 -0.61 9.88
N LYS A 53 10.27 -0.87 8.57
CA LYS A 53 11.41 -1.46 7.87
C LYS A 53 11.66 -0.75 6.53
N GLN A 54 12.91 -0.78 6.10
CA GLN A 54 13.32 -0.27 4.80
C GLN A 54 13.99 -1.39 4.02
N TYR A 55 13.60 -1.53 2.75
CA TYR A 55 14.17 -2.50 1.84
C TYR A 55 14.79 -1.77 0.67
N ARG A 56 16.03 -2.11 0.32
CA ARG A 56 16.65 -1.58 -0.88
C ARG A 56 15.89 -2.10 -2.11
N TRP A 57 15.36 -1.20 -2.92
CA TRP A 57 14.68 -1.56 -4.17
C TRP A 57 15.64 -1.46 -5.37
N PRO A 58 15.56 -2.38 -6.36
CA PRO A 58 14.79 -3.64 -6.37
C PRO A 58 15.51 -4.81 -5.66
N GLY A 59 16.74 -4.60 -5.16
CA GLY A 59 17.61 -5.69 -4.67
C GLY A 59 17.06 -6.55 -3.52
N GLU A 60 16.18 -6.00 -2.69
CA GLU A 60 15.52 -6.70 -1.57
C GLU A 60 14.02 -6.92 -1.83
N ARG A 61 13.53 -6.82 -3.08
CA ARG A 61 12.12 -7.05 -3.46
C ARG A 61 11.55 -8.33 -2.87
N SER A 62 12.24 -9.46 -3.03
CA SER A 62 11.76 -10.76 -2.54
C SER A 62 11.64 -10.80 -1.02
N ARG A 63 12.54 -10.10 -0.30
CA ARG A 63 12.52 -10.03 1.17
C ARG A 63 11.36 -9.18 1.66
N LEU A 64 11.12 -8.03 1.02
CA LEU A 64 9.94 -7.19 1.28
C LEU A 64 8.66 -8.01 1.16
N LEU A 65 8.48 -8.70 0.02
CA LEU A 65 7.26 -9.48 -0.23
C LEU A 65 7.11 -10.65 0.74
N THR A 66 8.19 -11.35 1.07
CA THR A 66 8.18 -12.42 2.07
C THR A 66 7.72 -11.90 3.43
N ASP A 67 8.28 -10.79 3.89
CA ASP A 67 7.93 -10.20 5.19
C ASP A 67 6.46 -9.72 5.18
N ALA A 68 6.02 -9.01 4.13
CA ALA A 68 4.65 -8.50 4.02
C ALA A 68 3.60 -9.61 3.96
N LEU A 69 3.83 -10.66 3.17
CA LEU A 69 2.93 -11.81 3.08
C LEU A 69 2.93 -12.63 4.38
N GLY A 70 4.08 -12.73 5.04
CA GLY A 70 4.19 -13.36 6.36
C GLY A 70 3.36 -12.63 7.41
N ILE A 71 3.33 -11.30 7.39
CA ILE A 71 2.49 -10.49 8.27
C ILE A 71 1.01 -10.76 8.00
N ALA A 72 0.60 -10.71 6.74
CA ALA A 72 -0.80 -10.91 6.36
C ALA A 72 -1.30 -12.34 6.68
N THR A 73 -0.45 -13.36 6.52
CA THR A 73 -0.75 -14.77 6.88
C THR A 73 -1.02 -14.95 8.38
N HIS A 74 -0.53 -14.05 9.22
CA HIS A 74 -0.74 -14.07 10.67
C HIS A 74 -1.78 -13.04 11.13
N GLY A 75 -2.64 -12.55 10.23
CA GLY A 75 -3.71 -11.61 10.55
C GLY A 75 -3.22 -10.21 10.92
N GLY A 76 -2.02 -9.84 10.47
CA GLY A 76 -1.50 -8.47 10.57
C GLY A 76 -1.70 -7.68 9.27
N ASP A 77 -1.34 -6.40 9.32
CA ASP A 77 -1.45 -5.48 8.21
C ASP A 77 -0.07 -5.02 7.72
N SER A 78 0.09 -4.93 6.40
CA SER A 78 1.31 -4.43 5.75
C SER A 78 1.03 -3.12 5.04
N TYR A 79 1.91 -2.15 5.26
CA TYR A 79 1.83 -0.81 4.70
C TYR A 79 3.10 -0.48 3.95
N VAL A 80 2.97 0.33 2.90
CA VAL A 80 4.10 0.76 2.07
C VAL A 80 3.91 2.20 1.60
N CYS A 81 4.98 2.97 1.58
CA CYS A 81 4.96 4.31 1.00
C CYS A 81 4.91 4.20 -0.54
N PRO A 82 4.02 4.94 -1.24
CA PRO A 82 3.98 4.93 -2.70
C PRO A 82 5.29 5.37 -3.35
N LEU A 83 6.00 6.30 -2.71
CA LEU A 83 7.30 6.79 -3.17
C LEU A 83 8.44 6.02 -2.50
N LEU A 84 9.47 5.69 -3.29
CA LEU A 84 10.76 5.26 -2.75
C LEU A 84 11.47 6.43 -2.07
N MET A 85 12.36 6.10 -1.14
CA MET A 85 13.20 7.07 -0.44
C MET A 85 14.64 7.00 -0.97
N SER A 86 15.34 8.13 -1.00
CA SER A 86 16.77 8.20 -1.33
C SER A 86 17.66 7.67 -0.19
N GLU A 87 17.15 7.70 1.05
CA GLU A 87 17.80 7.20 2.25
C GLU A 87 16.94 6.11 2.91
N PRO A 88 17.50 5.20 3.75
CA PRO A 88 16.75 4.18 4.47
C PRO A 88 15.96 4.78 5.65
N ARG A 89 15.19 5.84 5.40
CA ARG A 89 14.36 6.53 6.38
C ARG A 89 13.15 7.16 5.72
N ARG A 90 11.96 6.94 6.29
CA ARG A 90 10.72 7.57 5.82
C ARG A 90 10.69 9.05 6.23
N ARG A 91 11.10 9.94 5.34
CA ARG A 91 10.89 11.38 5.48
C ARG A 91 10.58 12.03 4.14
N GLN A 92 9.81 13.11 4.18
CA GLN A 92 9.34 13.78 2.98
C GLN A 92 10.51 14.32 2.13
N GLU A 93 11.57 14.83 2.78
CA GLU A 93 12.77 15.33 2.10
C GLU A 93 13.57 14.25 1.37
N HIS A 94 13.35 12.96 1.69
CA HIS A 94 14.01 11.84 1.03
C HIS A 94 13.15 11.19 -0.05
N ALA A 95 11.89 11.61 -0.23
CA ALA A 95 11.01 11.01 -1.22
C ALA A 95 11.54 11.27 -2.64
N LEU A 96 11.79 10.19 -3.38
CA LEU A 96 12.15 10.24 -4.80
C LEU A 96 10.89 10.59 -5.62
N PRO A 97 11.06 11.22 -6.80
CA PRO A 97 9.96 11.41 -7.74
C PRO A 97 9.28 10.08 -8.07
N GLY A 98 7.95 10.08 -8.08
CA GLY A 98 7.14 8.93 -8.46
C GLY A 98 6.31 9.22 -9.70
N ARG A 99 5.68 8.17 -10.22
CA ARG A 99 4.84 8.22 -11.43
C ARG A 99 3.34 8.24 -11.15
N PHE A 100 2.93 8.37 -9.89
CA PHE A 100 1.53 8.41 -9.49
C PHE A 100 1.25 9.59 -8.57
N ALA A 101 0.15 10.29 -8.82
CA ALA A 101 -0.57 10.99 -7.76
C ALA A 101 -1.50 9.99 -7.08
N TRP A 102 -1.56 9.99 -5.75
CA TRP A 102 -2.42 9.08 -5.01
C TRP A 102 -3.30 9.80 -4.01
N ALA A 103 -4.44 9.19 -3.71
CA ALA A 103 -5.37 9.66 -2.69
C ALA A 103 -6.01 8.47 -1.98
N ASP A 104 -6.29 8.65 -0.69
CA ASP A 104 -7.12 7.77 0.09
C ASP A 104 -8.54 8.36 0.16
N ILE A 105 -9.54 7.55 -0.15
CA ILE A 105 -10.95 7.93 -0.11
C ILE A 105 -11.67 7.02 0.87
N ASP A 106 -11.89 7.55 2.07
CA ASP A 106 -12.61 6.88 3.14
C ASP A 106 -14.13 6.86 2.91
N GLY A 107 -14.75 5.73 3.27
CA GLY A 107 -16.19 5.56 3.29
C GLY A 107 -16.80 5.10 1.97
N GLU A 108 -18.14 5.09 1.94
CA GLU A 108 -18.88 4.73 0.73
C GLU A 108 -18.71 5.78 -0.37
N LEU A 109 -18.41 5.32 -1.57
CA LEU A 109 -18.30 6.19 -2.74
C LEU A 109 -19.69 6.64 -3.18
N GLY A 110 -19.97 7.94 -3.04
CA GLY A 110 -21.12 8.54 -3.69
C GLY A 110 -20.97 8.60 -5.22
N ASP A 111 -22.09 8.77 -5.93
CA ASP A 111 -22.14 8.84 -7.40
C ASP A 111 -21.14 9.82 -8.01
N ARG A 112 -20.92 10.96 -7.34
CA ARG A 112 -19.99 11.99 -7.82
C ARG A 112 -18.55 11.50 -7.74
N GLN A 113 -18.13 10.92 -6.61
CA GLN A 113 -16.79 10.35 -6.47
C GLN A 113 -16.58 9.22 -7.47
N ALA A 114 -17.55 8.30 -7.58
CA ALA A 114 -17.46 7.18 -8.52
C ALA A 114 -17.28 7.65 -9.97
N LYS A 115 -18.05 8.65 -10.42
CA LYS A 115 -17.92 9.24 -11.75
C LYS A 115 -16.58 9.95 -11.95
N LEU A 116 -16.03 10.61 -10.93
CA LEU A 116 -14.73 11.28 -11.01
C LEU A 116 -13.60 10.25 -11.11
N ILE A 117 -13.61 9.22 -10.26
CA ILE A 117 -12.64 8.11 -10.28
C ILE A 117 -12.67 7.43 -11.65
N ALA A 118 -13.85 7.11 -12.18
CA ALA A 118 -13.98 6.51 -13.51
C ALA A 118 -13.42 7.37 -14.65
N ARG A 119 -13.27 8.69 -14.45
CA ARG A 119 -12.63 9.58 -15.43
C ARG A 119 -11.11 9.67 -15.26
N LEU A 120 -10.60 9.50 -14.04
CA LEU A 120 -9.18 9.61 -13.70
C LEU A 120 -8.45 8.28 -13.88
N VAL A 121 -9.10 7.16 -13.58
CA VAL A 121 -8.50 5.83 -13.67
C VAL A 121 -8.51 5.37 -15.13
N ARG A 122 -7.41 5.64 -15.82
CA ARG A 122 -7.14 5.21 -17.21
C ARG A 122 -5.68 4.79 -17.35
N GLY A 123 -5.37 4.05 -18.41
CA GLY A 123 -4.00 3.60 -18.70
C GLY A 123 -3.42 2.80 -17.53
N ASP A 124 -2.26 3.22 -17.04
CA ASP A 124 -1.54 2.57 -15.94
C ASP A 124 -2.09 2.95 -14.54
N SER A 125 -3.11 3.81 -14.47
CA SER A 125 -3.79 4.15 -13.21
C SER A 125 -4.57 2.97 -12.65
N PHE A 126 -4.65 2.86 -11.33
CA PHE A 126 -5.29 1.72 -10.68
C PHE A 126 -5.91 2.06 -9.32
N LEU A 127 -6.73 1.13 -8.83
CA LEU A 127 -7.45 1.21 -7.56
C LEU A 127 -7.04 0.06 -6.65
N VAL A 128 -6.95 0.33 -5.34
CA VAL A 128 -6.80 -0.69 -4.31
C VAL A 128 -7.95 -0.55 -3.33
N SER A 129 -8.70 -1.63 -3.11
CA SER A 129 -9.73 -1.66 -2.07
C SER A 129 -9.07 -1.63 -0.70
N SER A 130 -9.46 -0.68 0.16
CA SER A 130 -8.95 -0.56 1.54
C SER A 130 -9.89 -1.20 2.57
N GLY A 131 -10.92 -1.92 2.11
CA GLY A 131 -11.94 -2.56 2.96
C GLY A 131 -13.03 -1.61 3.44
N ARG A 132 -12.71 -0.34 3.73
CA ARG A 132 -13.66 0.72 4.11
C ARG A 132 -13.69 1.92 3.16
N GLY A 133 -13.01 1.81 2.04
CA GLY A 133 -12.83 2.88 1.07
C GLY A 133 -12.02 2.38 -0.12
N VAL A 134 -11.34 3.31 -0.80
CA VAL A 134 -10.47 2.98 -1.94
C VAL A 134 -9.24 3.88 -1.96
N HIS A 135 -8.07 3.29 -2.21
CA HIS A 135 -6.89 4.04 -2.60
C HIS A 135 -6.86 4.18 -4.11
N VAL A 136 -6.69 5.41 -4.59
CA VAL A 136 -6.63 5.74 -6.01
C VAL A 136 -5.19 6.11 -6.36
N TYR A 137 -4.64 5.49 -7.40
CA TYR A 137 -3.33 5.82 -7.96
C TYR A 137 -3.52 6.25 -9.41
N VAL A 138 -3.35 7.55 -9.68
CA VAL A 138 -3.49 8.16 -11.01
C VAL A 138 -2.10 8.33 -11.59
N ALA A 139 -1.85 7.70 -12.74
CA ALA A 139 -0.58 7.82 -13.45
C ALA A 139 -0.33 9.29 -13.84
N LEU A 140 0.90 9.74 -13.65
CA LEU A 140 1.38 11.05 -14.07
C LEU A 140 2.13 10.86 -15.38
N ASP A 141 1.56 11.41 -16.45
CA ASP A 141 2.16 11.46 -17.79
C ASP A 141 3.29 12.51 -17.85
#